data_AF-A0A7J0F9V4-F1
#
_entry.id   AF-A0A7J0F9V4-F1
#
_cell.length_a   1.000
_cell.length_b   1.000
_cell.length_c   1.000
_cell.angle_alpha   90.00
_cell.angle_beta   90.00
_cell.angle_gamma   90.00
#
_symmetry.space_group_name_H-M   'P 1'
#
loop_
_entity.id
_entity.type
_entity.pdbx_description
1 polymer ?
#
loop_
_entity_poly.entity_id
_entity_poly.type
_entity_poly.pdbx_seq_one_letter_code
_entity_poly.pdbx_strand_id
1 'polypeptide(L)'
;MPPRRGRDRRGAAGPEDRVDRIERILEGLVQVVHDVHNNNNHEDAPQQPEMPMLGAGTMPRTTIKKFQQLKPPIFYGTPDSMAVESWLLGIERVFEGLPCTDE
;
A
#
# COMPACT_ATOMS: atom_id res chain seq x y z
N MET A 1 -12.74 -48.15 -45.79
CA MET A 1 -13.19 -47.32 -44.65
C MET A 1 -12.26 -47.58 -43.46
N PRO A 2 -11.47 -46.60 -42.97
CA PRO A 2 -10.65 -46.78 -41.77
C PRO A 2 -11.44 -46.38 -40.51
N PRO A 3 -11.35 -47.10 -39.37
CA PRO A 3 -11.80 -46.56 -38.10
C PRO A 3 -10.68 -45.73 -37.45
N ARG A 4 -11.14 -44.65 -36.84
CA ARG A 4 -10.41 -43.54 -36.23
C ARG A 4 -9.48 -44.01 -35.12
N ARG A 5 -8.20 -43.62 -35.19
CA ARG A 5 -7.35 -43.53 -34.00
C ARG A 5 -6.84 -42.10 -33.87
N GLY A 6 -7.58 -41.34 -33.07
CA GLY A 6 -7.34 -39.93 -32.86
C GLY A 6 -8.23 -39.47 -31.71
N ARG A 7 -7.83 -39.83 -30.49
CA ARG A 7 -8.26 -39.14 -29.28
C ARG A 7 -7.22 -39.43 -28.22
N ASP A 8 -6.10 -38.72 -28.31
CA ASP A 8 -5.25 -38.47 -27.16
C ASP A 8 -6.16 -37.93 -26.06
N ARG A 9 -6.30 -38.74 -25.01
CA ARG A 9 -6.97 -38.32 -23.79
C ARG A 9 -6.13 -37.20 -23.22
N ARG A 10 -6.64 -35.98 -23.33
CA ARG A 10 -6.19 -34.81 -22.57
C ARG A 10 -5.83 -35.27 -21.16
N GLY A 11 -4.54 -35.26 -20.84
CA GLY A 11 -4.04 -35.48 -19.50
C GLY A 11 -4.68 -34.44 -18.60
N ALA A 12 -5.39 -34.91 -17.58
CA ALA A 12 -5.69 -34.05 -16.44
C ALA A 12 -4.34 -33.70 -15.82
N ALA A 13 -4.04 -32.39 -15.70
CA ALA A 13 -2.84 -31.93 -15.00
C ALA A 13 -2.80 -32.60 -13.63
N GLY A 14 -1.78 -33.44 -13.42
CA GLY A 14 -1.66 -34.22 -12.21
C GLY A 14 -1.41 -33.32 -11.00
N PRO A 15 -1.45 -33.86 -9.77
CA PRO A 15 -0.94 -33.14 -8.61
C PRO A 15 0.52 -32.70 -8.80
N GLU A 16 1.30 -33.44 -9.61
CA GLU A 16 2.68 -33.15 -9.99
C GLU A 16 2.76 -31.88 -10.86
N ASP A 17 1.99 -31.77 -11.95
CA ASP A 17 1.90 -30.53 -12.77
C ASP A 17 1.54 -29.29 -11.93
N ARG A 18 0.72 -29.48 -10.90
CA ARG A 18 0.34 -28.38 -9.99
C ARG A 18 1.52 -27.93 -9.15
N VAL A 19 2.37 -28.86 -8.70
CA VAL A 19 3.59 -28.57 -7.93
C VAL A 19 4.62 -27.93 -8.84
N ASP A 20 4.85 -28.47 -10.04
CA ASP A 20 5.77 -27.89 -11.04
C ASP A 20 5.37 -26.44 -11.40
N ARG A 21 4.06 -26.18 -11.51
CA ARG A 21 3.54 -24.82 -11.73
C ARG A 21 3.81 -23.90 -10.53
N ILE A 22 3.70 -24.41 -9.31
CA ILE A 22 3.97 -23.62 -8.09
C ILE A 22 5.48 -23.34 -7.98
N GLU A 23 6.32 -24.33 -8.24
CA GLU A 23 7.78 -24.19 -8.23
C GLU A 23 8.23 -23.11 -9.23
N ARG A 24 7.74 -23.17 -10.47
CA ARG A 24 8.03 -22.13 -11.48
C ARG A 24 7.57 -20.73 -11.08
N ILE A 25 6.46 -20.61 -10.36
CA ILE A 25 5.98 -19.31 -9.85
C ILE A 25 6.89 -18.82 -8.73
N LEU A 26 7.29 -19.70 -7.80
CA LEU A 26 8.19 -19.34 -6.69
C LEU A 26 9.57 -18.93 -7.19
N GLU A 27 10.15 -19.67 -8.13
CA GLU A 27 11.41 -19.32 -8.78
C GLU A 27 11.32 -17.95 -9.47
N GLY A 28 10.21 -17.69 -10.17
CA GLY A 28 9.95 -16.39 -10.80
C GLY A 28 9.88 -15.24 -9.78
N LEU A 29 9.24 -15.45 -8.63
CA LEU A 29 9.17 -14.44 -7.58
C LEU A 29 10.52 -14.16 -6.94
N VAL A 30 11.35 -15.19 -6.71
CA VAL A 30 12.72 -15.02 -6.21
C VAL A 30 13.56 -14.20 -7.19
N GLN A 31 13.43 -14.48 -8.49
CA GLN A 31 14.12 -13.72 -9.53
C GLN A 31 13.68 -12.25 -9.55
N VAL A 32 12.37 -11.97 -9.45
CA VAL A 32 11.83 -10.60 -9.38
C VAL A 32 12.33 -9.86 -8.14
N VAL A 33 12.36 -10.51 -6.97
CA VAL A 33 12.87 -9.89 -5.73
C VAL A 33 14.37 -9.60 -5.84
N HIS A 34 15.14 -10.52 -6.43
CA HIS A 34 16.57 -10.29 -6.69
C HIS A 34 16.79 -9.13 -7.66
N ASP A 35 15.99 -9.04 -8.72
CA ASP A 35 16.06 -7.96 -9.71
C ASP A 35 15.73 -6.59 -9.08
N VAL A 36 14.65 -6.51 -8.29
CA VAL A 36 14.29 -5.29 -7.54
C VAL A 36 15.39 -4.90 -6.54
N HIS A 37 16.00 -5.87 -5.86
CA HIS A 37 17.07 -5.59 -4.90
C HIS A 37 18.37 -5.12 -5.59
N ASN A 38 18.73 -5.73 -6.72
CA ASN A 38 19.92 -5.37 -7.49
C ASN A 38 19.74 -4.06 -8.27
N ASN A 39 18.55 -3.82 -8.83
CA ASN A 39 18.21 -2.62 -9.60
C ASN A 39 18.05 -1.38 -8.71
N ASN A 40 17.68 -1.53 -7.43
CA ASN A 40 17.69 -0.43 -6.46
C ASN A 40 19.10 0.09 -6.12
N ASN A 41 20.17 -0.62 -6.52
CA ASN A 41 21.56 -0.21 -6.28
C ASN A 41 22.24 0.42 -7.51
N HIS A 42 21.56 0.57 -8.65
CA HIS A 42 22.10 1.26 -9.83
C HIS A 42 21.36 2.58 -10.05
N GLU A 43 22.00 3.68 -9.66
CA GLU A 43 21.51 5.04 -9.80
C GLU A 43 21.45 5.49 -11.28
N ASP A 44 20.43 5.08 -12.01
CA ASP A 44 20.02 5.76 -13.25
C ASP A 44 18.49 5.77 -13.34
N ALA A 45 17.88 6.67 -12.57
CA ALA A 45 16.45 6.91 -12.58
C ALA A 45 16.11 7.99 -13.63
N PRO A 46 15.14 7.75 -14.53
CA PRO A 46 14.51 8.83 -15.29
C PRO A 46 13.86 9.79 -14.29
N GLN A 47 14.26 11.06 -14.34
CA GLN A 47 13.72 12.13 -13.51
C GLN A 47 12.19 12.20 -13.68
N GLN A 48 11.46 11.63 -12.73
CA GLN A 48 10.03 11.91 -12.60
C GLN A 48 9.85 13.36 -12.16
N PRO A 49 8.78 14.05 -12.58
CA PRO A 49 8.49 15.40 -12.09
C PRO A 49 8.51 15.37 -10.57
N GLU A 50 9.40 16.14 -9.97
CA GLU A 50 9.55 16.27 -8.52
C GLU A 50 8.22 16.80 -7.96
N MET A 51 7.32 15.89 -7.59
CA MET A 51 6.35 16.20 -6.54
C MET A 51 7.19 16.41 -5.28
N PRO A 52 6.97 17.50 -4.52
CA PRO A 52 7.73 17.73 -3.31
C PRO A 52 7.67 16.47 -2.46
N MET A 53 8.82 15.85 -2.29
CA MET A 53 9.01 14.74 -1.38
C MET A 53 8.68 15.28 0.01
N LEU A 54 7.44 15.08 0.47
CA LEU A 54 7.11 15.05 1.89
C LEU A 54 7.88 13.87 2.48
N GLY A 55 9.16 14.13 2.76
CA GLY A 55 10.12 13.14 3.19
C GLY A 55 9.61 12.41 4.42
N ALA A 56 9.55 11.08 4.32
CA ALA A 56 9.63 10.14 5.42
C ALA A 56 9.11 10.65 6.78
N GLY A 57 7.79 10.82 6.90
CA GLY A 57 6.94 10.51 8.06
C GLY A 57 7.34 10.99 9.46
N THR A 58 8.38 11.78 9.63
CA THR A 58 8.72 12.42 10.89
C THR A 58 7.96 13.71 10.91
N MET A 59 6.68 13.64 11.30
CA MET A 59 5.98 14.80 11.84
C MET A 59 6.97 15.45 12.81
N PRO A 60 7.42 16.70 12.58
CA PRO A 60 8.50 17.23 13.38
C PRO A 60 8.01 17.18 14.83
N ARG A 61 8.85 16.69 15.75
CA ARG A 61 8.50 16.50 17.18
C ARG A 61 7.83 17.75 17.79
N THR A 62 8.05 18.92 17.19
CA THR A 62 7.38 20.18 17.46
C THR A 62 5.87 20.19 17.13
N THR A 63 5.41 19.60 16.03
CA THR A 63 4.00 19.52 15.64
C THR A 63 3.19 18.66 16.60
N ILE A 64 3.69 17.49 17.02
CA ILE A 64 3.01 16.65 18.01
C ILE A 64 2.83 17.40 19.35
N LYS A 65 3.87 18.10 19.80
CA LYS A 65 3.80 18.93 21.01
C LYS A 65 2.82 20.10 20.87
N LYS A 66 2.73 20.72 19.69
CA LYS A 66 1.75 21.79 19.43
C LYS A 66 0.34 21.24 19.43
N PHE A 67 0.09 20.10 18.79
CA PHE A 67 -1.20 19.41 18.81
C PHE A 67 -1.67 19.12 20.24
N GLN A 68 -0.81 18.57 21.09
CA GLN A 68 -1.15 18.33 22.50
C GLN A 68 -1.46 19.62 23.29
N GLN A 69 -0.77 20.72 23.00
CA GLN A 69 -1.05 22.02 23.64
C GLN A 69 -2.40 22.61 23.21
N LEU A 70 -2.86 22.32 22.00
CA LEU A 70 -4.18 22.73 21.50
C LEU A 70 -5.33 21.94 22.12
N LYS A 71 -5.05 20.91 22.94
CA LYS A 71 -6.03 20.14 23.72
C LYS A 71 -7.16 19.62 22.82
N PRO A 72 -6.84 18.73 21.86
CA PRO A 72 -7.79 18.25 20.88
C PRO A 72 -8.97 17.57 21.56
N PRO A 73 -10.20 17.72 21.02
CA PRO A 73 -11.37 17.09 21.58
C PRO A 73 -11.30 15.56 21.42
N ILE A 74 -11.68 14.83 22.46
CA ILE A 74 -11.71 13.36 22.46
C ILE A 74 -13.05 12.89 21.87
N PHE A 75 -12.99 11.98 20.89
CA PHE A 75 -14.17 11.31 20.37
C PHE A 75 -14.39 9.98 21.08
N TYR A 76 -15.52 9.86 21.79
CA TYR A 76 -15.88 8.63 22.49
C TYR A 76 -16.75 7.67 21.64
N GLY A 77 -17.09 8.06 20.41
CA GLY A 77 -18.08 7.37 19.59
C GLY A 77 -19.50 7.67 20.06
N THR A 78 -20.35 8.14 19.14
CA THR A 78 -21.75 8.47 19.43
C THR A 78 -22.60 8.22 18.18
N PRO A 79 -23.85 7.74 18.34
CA PRO A 79 -24.79 7.63 17.23
C PRO A 79 -25.44 8.97 16.86
N ASP A 80 -25.26 10.02 17.66
CA ASP A 80 -25.81 11.36 17.40
C ASP A 80 -24.98 12.12 16.36
N SER A 81 -25.58 12.40 15.20
CA SER A 81 -24.96 13.13 14.09
C SER A 81 -24.47 14.52 14.51
N MET A 82 -25.23 15.22 15.35
CA MET A 82 -24.87 16.58 15.79
C MET A 82 -23.61 16.57 16.65
N ALA A 83 -23.48 15.59 17.54
CA ALA A 83 -22.29 15.41 18.34
C ALA A 83 -21.06 15.02 17.50
N VAL A 84 -21.23 14.25 16.41
CA VAL A 84 -20.16 13.95 15.45
C VAL A 84 -19.71 15.21 14.71
N GLU A 85 -20.65 15.99 14.18
CA GLU A 85 -20.34 17.26 13.49
C GLU A 85 -19.65 18.26 14.41
N SER A 86 -20.13 18.39 15.66
CA SER A 86 -19.51 19.26 16.64
C SER A 86 -18.09 18.81 17.00
N TRP A 87 -17.81 17.51 17.07
CA TRP A 87 -16.46 17.00 17.27
C TRP A 87 -15.57 17.28 16.06
N LEU A 88 -16.10 17.10 14.84
CA LEU A 88 -15.37 17.33 13.59
C LEU A 88 -14.94 18.80 13.46
N LEU A 89 -15.85 19.74 13.69
CA LEU A 89 -15.53 21.17 13.72
C LEU A 89 -14.45 21.51 14.77
N GLY A 90 -14.52 20.83 15.92
CA GLY A 90 -13.53 20.99 16.98
C GLY A 90 -12.14 20.50 16.57
N ILE A 91 -12.03 19.39 15.85
CA ILE A 91 -10.74 18.86 15.38
C ILE A 91 -10.20 19.65 14.19
N GLU A 92 -11.04 20.10 13.26
CA GLU A 92 -10.65 20.97 12.14
C GLU A 92 -9.98 22.25 12.65
N ARG A 93 -10.57 22.89 13.67
CA ARG A 93 -9.98 24.08 14.30
C ARG A 93 -8.62 23.84 14.95
N VAL A 94 -8.35 22.63 15.42
CA VAL A 94 -7.02 22.25 15.92
C VAL A 94 -6.02 22.17 14.77
N PHE A 95 -6.43 21.63 13.62
CA PHE A 95 -5.59 21.57 12.43
C PHE A 95 -5.31 22.94 11.82
N GLU A 96 -6.27 23.86 11.81
CA GLU A 96 -6.05 25.26 11.42
C GLU A 96 -4.95 25.97 12.25
N GLY A 97 -4.82 25.59 13.53
CA GLY A 97 -3.79 26.12 14.43
C GLY A 97 -2.40 25.49 14.24
N LEU A 98 -2.31 24.44 13.41
CA LEU A 98 -1.06 23.78 13.06
C LEU A 98 -0.60 24.22 11.66
N PRO A 99 0.72 24.24 11.40
CA PRO A 99 1.24 24.38 10.05
C PRO A 99 1.06 23.05 9.30
N CYS A 100 -0.20 22.62 9.14
CA CYS A 100 -0.59 21.48 8.34
C CYS A 100 -0.94 22.02 6.95
N THR A 101 -0.14 21.67 5.94
CA THR A 101 -0.51 21.91 4.55
C THR A 101 -1.48 20.83 4.10
N ASP A 102 -2.55 21.25 3.41
CA ASP A 102 -3.43 20.36 2.66
C ASP A 102 -2.64 19.95 1.42
N GLU A 103 -2.05 18.74 1.44
CA GLU A 103 -1.38 18.12 0.30
C GLU A 103 -2.06 16.79 -0.04
#